data_AF-A0A0A2M8Q8-F1
#
_entry.id   AF-A0A0A2M8Q8-F1
#
_cell.length_a   1.000
_cell.length_b   1.000
_cell.length_c   1.000
_cell.angle_alpha   90.00
_cell.angle_beta   90.00
_cell.angle_gamma   90.00
#
_symmetry.space_group_name_H-M   'P 1'
#
loop_
_entity.id
_entity.type
_entity.pdbx_description
1 polymer ?
#
loop_
_entity_poly.entity_id
_entity_poly.type
_entity_poly.pdbx_seq_one_letter_code
_entity_poly.pdbx_strand_id
1 'polypeptide(L)'
;MITTLQKALFTVSATALLCSCSVKKDLSINTTMDIDYCFPVSSEIDAHIIPNTYNTDSLLQNDTQLSTRYSRKEILLANATGIIPELKKALTLAADTTGASEQNLMLMQFKIQQKINLIHNAMENTAAELYCEQERTRRISTILINSNQKRTNKLTVASLIAGAATGLAPALIEKKGPQNAVLLTGGVITGLVSLALIKSSAKTIKLSYQRSFLGDIWYAPQKPNALPQFIYLILTTKDFNILDGKYSTQQNIKSRWQIAELGADVKDKTITLMFGKGGDFNTGDLNLKIALLNQLEAAIKLLDTDVNSALTHMNNFRPEPK
;
A
#
# COMPACT_ATOMS: atom_id res chain seq x y z
N MET A 1 -33.93 -1.68 -68.43
CA MET A 1 -34.18 -0.35 -67.83
C MET A 1 -34.31 -0.46 -66.30
N ILE A 2 -33.37 -1.14 -65.64
CA ILE A 2 -33.31 -1.32 -64.17
C ILE A 2 -31.81 -1.40 -63.80
N THR A 3 -31.02 -0.35 -64.07
CA THR A 3 -29.60 -0.35 -63.68
C THR A 3 -29.06 1.04 -63.30
N THR A 4 -29.85 2.10 -63.50
CA THR A 4 -29.46 3.48 -63.17
C THR A 4 -30.15 4.05 -61.92
N LEU A 5 -31.34 3.56 -61.55
CA LEU A 5 -32.09 4.08 -60.38
C LEU A 5 -31.53 3.58 -59.03
N GLN A 6 -30.95 2.37 -58.97
CA GLN A 6 -30.35 1.83 -57.75
C GLN A 6 -29.01 2.48 -57.37
N LYS A 7 -28.28 3.04 -58.35
CA LYS A 7 -26.99 3.72 -58.07
C LYS A 7 -27.20 5.12 -57.48
N ALA A 8 -28.28 5.80 -57.84
CA ALA A 8 -28.60 7.14 -57.33
C ALA A 8 -29.09 7.13 -55.87
N LEU A 9 -29.80 6.08 -55.43
CA LEU A 9 -30.27 5.97 -54.04
C LEU A 9 -29.13 5.70 -53.04
N PHE A 10 -28.06 5.02 -53.46
CA PHE A 10 -26.91 4.74 -52.59
C PHE A 10 -25.99 5.96 -52.38
N THR A 11 -25.95 6.88 -53.34
CA THR A 11 -25.09 8.08 -53.26
C THR A 11 -25.67 9.20 -52.40
N VAL A 12 -27.00 9.27 -52.20
CA VAL A 12 -27.62 10.34 -51.41
C VAL A 12 -27.67 10.01 -49.91
N SER A 13 -27.60 8.73 -49.52
CA SER A 13 -27.58 8.32 -48.11
C SER A 13 -26.20 8.46 -47.45
N ALA A 14 -25.12 8.56 -48.23
CA ALA A 14 -23.74 8.63 -47.72
C ALA A 14 -23.31 10.04 -47.26
N THR A 15 -23.96 11.11 -47.72
CA THR A 15 -23.56 12.50 -47.41
C THR A 15 -24.30 13.13 -46.23
N ALA A 16 -25.43 12.55 -45.80
CA ALA A 16 -26.21 13.08 -44.67
C ALA A 16 -25.66 12.70 -43.27
N LEU A 17 -24.66 11.82 -43.19
CA LEU A 17 -24.06 11.36 -41.92
C LEU A 17 -22.89 12.21 -41.42
N LEU A 18 -22.49 13.27 -42.13
CA LEU A 18 -21.31 14.09 -41.78
C LEU A 18 -21.61 15.35 -40.96
N CYS A 19 -22.88 15.66 -40.66
CA CYS A 19 -23.25 16.78 -39.78
C CYS A 19 -23.62 16.33 -38.35
N SER A 20 -22.84 15.42 -37.76
CA SER A 20 -22.89 15.24 -36.30
C SER A 20 -22.03 16.27 -35.62
N CYS A 21 -22.67 17.26 -34.99
CA CYS A 21 -22.05 18.25 -34.12
C CYS A 21 -21.22 17.54 -33.03
N SER A 22 -19.90 17.45 -33.25
CA SER A 22 -18.97 17.01 -32.23
C SER A 22 -18.78 18.15 -31.24
N VAL A 23 -19.60 18.18 -30.18
CA VAL A 23 -19.30 19.01 -29.01
C VAL A 23 -17.98 18.49 -28.45
N LYS A 24 -16.89 19.22 -28.68
CA LYS A 24 -15.62 19.02 -27.98
C LYS A 24 -15.88 19.36 -26.51
N LYS A 25 -16.35 18.40 -25.73
CA LYS A 25 -16.33 18.51 -24.29
C LYS A 25 -14.86 18.36 -23.90
N ASP A 26 -14.19 19.49 -23.83
CA ASP A 26 -12.84 19.58 -23.29
C ASP A 26 -12.97 19.18 -21.82
N LEU A 27 -12.77 17.89 -21.55
CA LEU A 27 -12.79 17.37 -20.20
C LEU A 27 -11.44 17.78 -19.61
N SER A 28 -11.34 19.05 -19.20
CA SER A 28 -10.26 19.52 -18.35
C SER A 28 -10.44 18.81 -17.00
N ILE A 29 -9.92 17.59 -16.87
CA ILE A 29 -9.75 16.87 -15.61
C ILE A 29 -8.60 17.53 -14.82
N ASN A 30 -8.58 18.86 -14.76
CA ASN A 30 -7.56 19.64 -14.05
C ASN A 30 -8.09 20.17 -12.71
N THR A 31 -9.39 20.04 -12.42
CA THR A 31 -10.03 20.88 -11.38
C THR A 31 -10.67 20.18 -10.19
N THR A 32 -10.63 18.85 -10.06
CA THR A 32 -11.30 18.17 -8.91
C THR A 32 -10.62 16.89 -8.41
N MET A 33 -9.29 16.77 -8.48
CA MET A 33 -8.54 15.70 -7.78
C MET A 33 -7.43 16.23 -6.85
N ASP A 34 -7.43 17.54 -6.61
CA ASP A 34 -6.49 18.24 -5.73
C ASP A 34 -6.93 18.25 -4.25
N ILE A 35 -8.09 17.67 -3.94
CA ILE A 35 -8.56 17.52 -2.56
C ILE A 35 -7.90 16.26 -2.00
N ASP A 36 -6.89 16.45 -1.14
CA ASP A 36 -6.20 15.39 -0.40
C ASP A 36 -7.13 14.85 0.71
N TYR A 37 -8.22 14.19 0.31
CA TYR A 37 -9.30 13.78 1.23
C TYR A 37 -8.98 12.52 2.04
N CYS A 38 -7.86 11.86 1.76
CA CYS A 38 -7.41 10.70 2.53
C CYS A 38 -6.62 11.09 3.78
N PHE A 39 -6.47 12.38 4.08
CA PHE A 39 -5.84 12.84 5.31
C PHE A 39 -6.81 12.71 6.49
N PRO A 40 -6.48 11.91 7.52
CA PRO A 40 -7.33 11.81 8.70
C PRO A 40 -7.22 13.08 9.55
N VAL A 41 -8.35 13.54 10.10
CA VAL A 41 -8.39 14.65 11.08
C VAL A 41 -7.58 14.33 12.34
N SER A 42 -7.25 13.05 12.58
CA SER A 42 -6.64 12.52 13.80
C SER A 42 -5.11 12.59 13.89
N SER A 43 -4.44 13.44 13.10
CA SER A 43 -2.98 13.70 13.25
C SER A 43 -2.56 14.14 14.67
N GLU A 44 -3.51 14.56 15.50
CA GLU A 44 -3.33 14.87 16.92
C GLU A 44 -3.15 13.62 17.81
N ILE A 45 -3.73 12.47 17.46
CA ILE A 45 -3.62 11.22 18.26
C ILE A 45 -2.17 10.74 18.27
N ASP A 46 -1.52 10.75 17.10
CA ASP A 46 -0.14 10.30 16.94
C ASP A 46 0.86 11.16 17.73
N ALA A 47 0.54 12.45 17.93
CA ALA A 47 1.40 13.37 18.67
C ALA A 47 1.56 13.00 20.15
N HIS A 48 0.68 12.16 20.70
CA HIS A 48 0.73 11.72 22.09
C HIS A 48 1.42 10.36 22.29
N ILE A 49 1.75 9.64 21.22
CA ILE A 49 2.44 8.34 21.27
C ILE A 49 3.90 8.56 20.89
N ILE A 50 4.70 8.95 21.88
CA ILE A 50 6.10 9.31 21.70
C ILE A 50 7.00 8.28 22.38
N PRO A 51 8.08 7.85 21.73
CA PRO A 51 9.06 6.98 22.36
C PRO A 51 9.67 7.59 23.62
N ASN A 52 9.93 6.78 24.65
CA ASN A 52 10.59 7.27 25.86
C ASN A 52 12.05 7.68 25.61
N THR A 53 12.75 6.94 24.75
CA THR A 53 14.11 7.25 24.32
C THR A 53 14.37 6.76 22.89
N TYR A 54 15.24 7.46 22.18
CA TYR A 54 15.77 7.01 20.89
C TYR A 54 17.04 6.14 21.04
N ASN A 55 17.69 6.18 22.22
CA ASN A 55 18.83 5.31 22.54
C ASN A 55 18.32 4.05 23.26
N THR A 56 18.06 3.01 22.48
CA THR A 56 17.53 1.72 22.94
C THR A 56 18.57 0.86 23.65
N ASP A 57 19.86 1.00 23.33
CA ASP A 57 20.93 0.23 23.96
C ASP A 57 21.07 0.58 25.44
N SER A 58 21.03 1.88 25.77
CA SER A 58 21.06 2.33 27.15
C SER A 58 19.81 1.93 27.94
N LEU A 59 18.65 1.83 27.29
CA LEU A 59 17.42 1.34 27.93
C LEU A 59 17.57 -0.13 28.32
N LEU A 60 18.05 -0.96 27.39
CA LEU A 60 18.13 -2.40 27.59
C LEU A 60 19.21 -2.83 28.57
N GLN A 61 20.30 -2.06 28.70
CA GLN A 61 21.41 -2.37 29.61
C GLN A 61 21.14 -1.95 31.06
N ASN A 62 20.34 -0.90 31.28
CA ASN A 62 20.23 -0.25 32.59
C ASN A 62 18.91 -0.54 33.34
N ASP A 63 17.93 -1.17 32.69
CA ASP A 63 16.58 -1.31 33.26
C ASP A 63 16.31 -2.70 33.85
N THR A 64 16.87 -2.96 35.03
CA THR A 64 16.71 -4.23 35.75
C THR A 64 15.26 -4.51 36.14
N GLN A 65 14.45 -3.47 36.39
CA GLN A 65 13.05 -3.63 36.80
C GLN A 65 12.19 -4.23 35.69
N LEU A 66 12.39 -3.78 34.44
CA LEU A 66 11.65 -4.30 33.29
C LEU A 66 12.23 -5.63 32.79
N SER A 67 13.56 -5.76 32.75
CA SER A 67 14.23 -6.95 32.18
C SER A 67 13.97 -8.25 32.94
N THR A 68 13.58 -8.18 34.22
CA THR A 68 13.18 -9.35 35.01
C THR A 68 11.80 -9.89 34.61
N ARG A 69 10.96 -9.08 33.97
CA ARG A 69 9.55 -9.41 33.72
C ARG A 69 9.20 -9.50 32.23
N TYR A 70 9.87 -8.72 31.40
CA TYR A 70 9.53 -8.57 29.99
C TYR A 70 10.72 -8.93 29.10
N SER A 71 10.41 -9.51 27.95
CA SER A 71 11.39 -9.78 26.92
C SER A 71 11.99 -8.50 26.33
N ARG A 72 13.15 -8.62 25.69
CA ARG A 72 13.78 -7.51 24.96
C ARG A 72 12.80 -6.82 23.99
N LYS A 73 12.03 -7.62 23.23
CA LYS A 73 11.05 -7.14 22.25
C LYS A 73 9.93 -6.33 22.93
N GLU A 74 9.43 -6.79 24.07
CA GLU A 74 8.39 -6.09 24.83
C GLU A 74 8.90 -4.76 25.43
N ILE A 75 10.13 -4.72 25.93
CA ILE A 75 10.75 -3.49 26.44
C ILE A 75 10.92 -2.47 25.30
N LEU A 76 11.38 -2.92 24.13
CA LEU A 76 11.49 -2.07 22.95
C LEU A 76 10.12 -1.58 22.47
N LEU A 77 9.09 -2.44 22.53
CA LEU A 77 7.73 -2.06 22.20
C LEU A 77 7.21 -0.99 23.17
N ALA A 78 7.38 -1.22 24.48
CA ALA A 78 6.99 -0.28 25.52
C ALA A 78 7.73 1.06 25.39
N ASN A 79 8.99 1.01 24.93
CA ASN A 79 9.73 2.21 24.58
C ASN A 79 9.07 2.94 23.42
N ALA A 80 8.87 2.28 22.29
CA ALA A 80 8.33 2.87 21.07
C ALA A 80 6.95 3.50 21.28
N THR A 81 6.12 2.90 22.13
CA THR A 81 4.75 3.35 22.43
C THR A 81 4.63 4.31 23.62
N GLY A 82 5.72 4.60 24.33
CA GLY A 82 5.68 5.59 25.42
C GLY A 82 5.03 5.09 26.72
N ILE A 83 4.97 3.76 26.97
CA ILE A 83 4.26 3.19 28.13
C ILE A 83 5.17 2.76 29.30
N ILE A 84 6.50 2.81 29.13
CA ILE A 84 7.47 2.45 30.19
C ILE A 84 7.17 3.09 31.57
N PRO A 85 6.87 4.39 31.67
CA PRO A 85 6.64 5.02 32.98
C PRO A 85 5.45 4.42 33.72
N GLU A 86 4.36 4.14 33.00
CA GLU A 86 3.20 3.45 33.56
C GLU A 86 3.53 2.03 33.97
N LEU A 87 4.22 1.24 33.13
CA LEU A 87 4.61 -0.13 33.45
C LEU A 87 5.46 -0.21 34.73
N LYS A 88 6.48 0.66 34.87
CA LYS A 88 7.32 0.70 36.08
C LYS A 88 6.52 1.03 37.33
N LYS A 89 5.59 2.00 37.23
CA LYS A 89 4.71 2.36 38.35
C LYS A 89 3.79 1.19 38.71
N ALA A 90 3.27 0.50 37.71
CA ALA A 90 2.40 -0.66 37.88
C ALA A 90 3.15 -1.82 38.57
N LEU A 91 4.39 -2.13 38.16
CA LEU A 91 5.25 -3.12 38.80
C LEU A 91 5.60 -2.78 40.25
N THR A 92 5.79 -1.50 40.55
CA THR A 92 6.07 -1.03 41.92
C THR A 92 4.86 -1.25 42.83
N LEU A 93 3.65 -0.92 42.34
CA LEU A 93 2.40 -1.17 43.05
C LEU A 93 2.14 -2.67 43.22
N ALA A 94 2.47 -3.49 42.22
CA ALA A 94 2.32 -4.95 42.28
C ALA A 94 3.14 -5.61 43.40
N ALA A 95 4.27 -4.99 43.78
CA ALA A 95 5.14 -5.52 44.82
C ALA A 95 4.65 -5.21 46.25
N ASP A 96 3.75 -4.23 46.39
CA ASP A 96 3.13 -3.83 47.66
C ASP A 96 1.76 -4.51 47.80
N THR A 97 1.62 -5.36 48.82
CA THR A 97 0.42 -6.18 49.07
C THR A 97 -0.62 -5.48 49.95
N THR A 98 -0.50 -4.18 50.20
CA THR A 98 -1.53 -3.41 50.93
C THR A 98 -2.79 -3.19 50.07
N GLY A 99 -3.98 -3.19 50.68
CA GLY A 99 -5.24 -2.98 49.94
C GLY A 99 -5.32 -1.63 49.20
N ALA A 100 -4.63 -0.59 49.69
CA ALA A 100 -4.51 0.69 48.98
C ALA A 100 -3.63 0.58 47.72
N SER A 101 -2.61 -0.29 47.74
CA SER A 101 -1.78 -0.57 46.56
C SER A 101 -2.56 -1.33 45.49
N GLU A 102 -3.43 -2.26 45.89
CA GLU A 102 -4.29 -3.02 44.96
C GLU A 102 -5.26 -2.13 44.18
N GLN A 103 -5.91 -1.16 44.85
CA GLN A 103 -6.76 -0.18 44.16
C GLN A 103 -5.96 0.71 43.20
N ASN A 104 -4.79 1.18 43.61
CA ASN A 104 -3.91 2.00 42.77
C ASN A 104 -3.38 1.21 41.57
N LEU A 105 -3.14 -0.08 41.74
CA LEU A 105 -2.75 -0.99 40.68
C LEU A 105 -3.86 -1.11 39.63
N MET A 106 -5.12 -1.33 40.06
CA MET A 106 -6.26 -1.41 39.14
C MET A 106 -6.42 -0.11 38.32
N LEU A 107 -6.27 1.05 38.96
CA LEU A 107 -6.29 2.36 38.27
C LEU A 107 -5.12 2.49 37.29
N MET A 108 -3.95 1.97 37.62
CA MET A 108 -2.79 1.98 36.72
C MET A 108 -3.01 1.08 35.50
N GLN A 109 -3.55 -0.12 35.69
CA GLN A 109 -3.89 -1.04 34.60
C GLN A 109 -4.94 -0.46 33.66
N PHE A 110 -5.94 0.25 34.22
CA PHE A 110 -6.90 0.99 33.41
C PHE A 110 -6.22 2.09 32.58
N LYS A 111 -5.31 2.86 33.17
CA LYS A 111 -4.55 3.89 32.45
C LYS A 111 -3.71 3.29 31.31
N ILE A 112 -3.04 2.17 31.57
CA ILE A 112 -2.28 1.43 30.54
C ILE A 112 -3.23 0.98 29.44
N GLN A 113 -4.38 0.40 29.77
CA GLN A 113 -5.37 -0.04 28.78
C GLN A 113 -5.87 1.12 27.89
N GLN A 114 -6.08 2.31 28.45
CA GLN A 114 -6.44 3.49 27.65
C GLN A 114 -5.33 3.87 26.66
N LYS A 115 -4.06 3.79 27.06
CA LYS A 115 -2.93 3.98 26.13
C LYS A 115 -2.89 2.90 25.05
N ILE A 116 -3.15 1.64 25.40
CA ILE A 116 -3.24 0.53 24.43
C ILE A 116 -4.32 0.83 23.38
N ASN A 117 -5.50 1.27 23.81
CA ASN A 117 -6.58 1.63 22.89
C ASN A 117 -6.20 2.80 21.97
N LEU A 118 -5.48 3.81 22.48
CA LEU A 118 -4.97 4.91 21.66
C LEU A 118 -3.98 4.42 20.59
N ILE A 119 -3.08 3.50 20.96
CA ILE A 119 -2.11 2.89 20.04
C ILE A 119 -2.83 2.10 18.95
N HIS A 120 -3.79 1.25 19.32
CA HIS A 120 -4.60 0.50 18.35
C HIS A 120 -5.31 1.43 17.36
N ASN A 121 -5.98 2.47 17.86
CA ASN A 121 -6.67 3.45 17.03
C ASN A 121 -5.72 4.17 16.06
N ALA A 122 -4.50 4.50 16.50
CA ALA A 122 -3.50 5.12 15.64
C ALA A 122 -3.04 4.18 14.50
N MET A 123 -2.88 2.88 14.78
CA MET A 123 -2.53 1.89 13.76
C MET A 123 -3.67 1.65 12.77
N GLU A 124 -4.90 1.51 13.26
CA GLU A 124 -6.10 1.37 12.41
C GLU A 124 -6.33 2.62 11.53
N ASN A 125 -6.14 3.82 12.07
CA ASN A 125 -6.22 5.06 11.30
C ASN A 125 -5.16 5.09 10.18
N THR A 126 -3.93 4.66 10.48
CA THR A 126 -2.86 4.59 9.48
C THR A 126 -3.20 3.58 8.37
N ALA A 127 -3.76 2.42 8.73
CA ALA A 127 -4.21 1.43 7.76
C ALA A 127 -5.38 1.96 6.90
N ALA A 128 -6.33 2.68 7.50
CA ALA A 128 -7.44 3.30 6.80
C ALA A 128 -7.00 4.39 5.82
N GLU A 129 -5.99 5.20 6.18
CA GLU A 129 -5.40 6.19 5.29
C GLU A 129 -4.73 5.52 4.07
N LEU A 130 -3.97 4.45 4.29
CA LEU A 130 -3.39 3.65 3.19
C LEU A 130 -4.45 3.04 2.28
N TYR A 131 -5.55 2.51 2.85
CA TYR A 131 -6.67 1.98 2.09
C TYR A 131 -7.37 3.07 1.27
N CYS A 132 -7.60 4.25 1.87
CA CYS A 132 -8.17 5.39 1.18
C CYS A 132 -7.32 5.79 -0.04
N GLU A 133 -6.00 5.86 0.13
CA GLU A 133 -5.07 6.20 -0.95
C GLU A 133 -5.05 5.13 -2.06
N GLN A 134 -5.26 3.85 -1.72
CA GLN A 134 -5.47 2.81 -2.72
C GLN A 134 -6.76 3.03 -3.52
N GLU A 135 -7.89 3.27 -2.85
CA GLU A 135 -9.17 3.51 -3.51
C GLU A 135 -9.15 4.77 -4.37
N ARG A 136 -8.50 5.83 -3.88
CA ARG A 136 -8.25 7.04 -4.65
C ARG A 136 -7.49 6.68 -5.93
N THR A 137 -6.33 6.03 -5.80
CA THR A 137 -5.48 5.62 -6.91
C THR A 137 -6.22 4.70 -7.90
N ARG A 138 -7.07 3.78 -7.42
CA ARG A 138 -7.89 2.88 -8.24
C ARG A 138 -8.97 3.63 -9.03
N ARG A 139 -9.62 4.62 -8.43
CA ARG A 139 -10.56 5.51 -9.13
C ARG A 139 -9.85 6.30 -10.22
N ILE A 140 -8.67 6.84 -9.94
CA ILE A 140 -7.85 7.54 -10.95
C ILE A 140 -7.52 6.61 -12.11
N SER A 141 -7.07 5.39 -11.81
CA SER A 141 -6.74 4.36 -12.80
C SER A 141 -7.94 4.04 -13.69
N THR A 142 -9.11 3.84 -13.10
CA THR A 142 -10.37 3.60 -13.81
C THR A 142 -10.76 4.76 -14.72
N ILE A 143 -10.64 6.01 -14.25
CA ILE A 143 -10.91 7.21 -15.07
C ILE A 143 -9.95 7.26 -16.27
N LEU A 144 -8.66 6.98 -16.06
CA LEU A 144 -7.64 6.99 -17.11
C LEU A 144 -7.90 5.89 -18.15
N ILE A 145 -8.26 4.68 -17.71
CA ILE A 145 -8.68 3.55 -18.57
C ILE A 145 -9.91 3.93 -19.41
N ASN A 146 -10.96 4.45 -18.77
CA ASN A 146 -12.20 4.85 -19.46
C ASN A 146 -11.98 5.98 -20.47
N SER A 147 -11.06 6.90 -20.17
CA SER A 147 -10.62 7.97 -21.07
C SER A 147 -9.83 7.43 -22.28
N ASN A 148 -9.16 6.27 -22.15
CA ASN A 148 -8.50 5.56 -23.24
C ASN A 148 -9.49 4.70 -24.05
N GLN A 149 -10.49 4.08 -23.40
CA GLN A 149 -11.46 3.18 -24.04
C GLN A 149 -12.43 3.88 -25.01
N LYS A 150 -12.76 5.16 -24.75
CA LYS A 150 -13.52 6.00 -25.72
C LYS A 150 -12.78 6.21 -27.05
N ARG A 151 -11.45 5.99 -27.12
CA ARG A 151 -10.65 6.08 -28.34
C ARG A 151 -10.46 4.73 -29.04
N THR A 152 -10.33 3.64 -28.28
CA THR A 152 -10.19 2.29 -28.86
C THR A 152 -11.43 1.82 -29.61
N ASN A 153 -12.64 2.17 -29.18
CA ASN A 153 -13.87 1.83 -29.93
C ASN A 153 -13.90 2.40 -31.36
N LYS A 154 -13.28 3.56 -31.62
CA LYS A 154 -13.18 4.12 -32.98
C LYS A 154 -12.13 3.43 -33.85
N LEU A 155 -11.09 2.85 -33.23
CA LEU A 155 -10.02 2.14 -33.93
C LEU A 155 -10.36 0.66 -34.16
N THR A 156 -11.09 0.00 -33.24
CA THR A 156 -11.57 -1.39 -33.40
C THR A 156 -12.55 -1.54 -34.56
N VAL A 157 -13.43 -0.56 -34.77
CA VAL A 157 -14.33 -0.54 -35.95
C VAL A 157 -13.53 -0.34 -37.24
N ALA A 158 -12.49 0.49 -37.22
CA ALA A 158 -11.61 0.70 -38.38
C ALA A 158 -10.75 -0.54 -38.70
N SER A 159 -10.29 -1.29 -37.69
CA SER A 159 -9.49 -2.52 -37.87
C SER A 159 -10.33 -3.76 -38.18
N LEU A 160 -11.60 -3.84 -37.77
CA LEU A 160 -12.51 -4.90 -38.23
C LEU A 160 -12.77 -4.82 -39.73
N ILE A 161 -12.82 -3.60 -40.29
CA ILE A 161 -13.01 -3.38 -41.74
C ILE A 161 -11.74 -3.72 -42.53
N ALA A 162 -10.55 -3.51 -41.96
CA ALA A 162 -9.27 -3.87 -42.57
C ALA A 162 -8.91 -5.37 -42.43
N GLY A 163 -9.29 -6.01 -41.32
CA GLY A 163 -8.95 -7.40 -41.01
C GLY A 163 -9.76 -8.45 -41.78
N ALA A 164 -10.90 -8.08 -42.37
CA ALA A 164 -11.68 -8.95 -43.23
C ALA A 164 -11.04 -9.20 -44.62
N ALA A 165 -9.93 -8.53 -44.95
CA ALA A 165 -9.25 -8.65 -46.25
C ALA A 165 -8.05 -9.61 -46.27
N THR A 166 -7.61 -10.17 -45.13
CA THR A 166 -6.37 -10.97 -45.03
C THR A 166 -6.59 -12.43 -44.60
N GLY A 167 -7.82 -12.94 -44.68
CA GLY A 167 -8.24 -14.22 -44.11
C GLY A 167 -8.17 -15.45 -45.01
N LEU A 168 -7.14 -15.63 -45.85
CA LEU A 168 -6.91 -16.91 -46.55
C LEU A 168 -5.40 -17.20 -46.65
N ALA A 169 -4.83 -17.97 -45.72
CA ALA A 169 -3.48 -18.52 -45.93
C ALA A 169 -3.09 -19.82 -45.20
N PRO A 170 -3.58 -20.22 -44.01
CA PRO A 170 -3.00 -21.40 -43.34
C PRO A 170 -3.85 -22.66 -43.55
N ALA A 171 -4.10 -23.02 -44.81
CA ALA A 171 -4.26 -24.40 -45.20
C ALA A 171 -3.04 -24.69 -46.07
N LEU A 172 -2.14 -25.56 -45.59
CA LEU A 172 -0.85 -26.01 -46.14
C LEU A 172 0.29 -25.74 -45.13
N ILE A 173 0.54 -26.70 -44.24
CA ILE A 173 1.77 -27.50 -44.25
C ILE A 173 1.79 -28.39 -42.99
N GLU A 174 2.04 -29.66 -43.27
CA GLU A 174 2.03 -30.82 -42.40
C GLU A 174 3.40 -31.08 -41.74
N LYS A 175 3.37 -31.88 -40.66
CA LYS A 175 4.30 -32.96 -40.26
C LYS A 175 5.45 -32.74 -39.24
N LYS A 176 5.34 -33.64 -38.23
CA LYS A 176 6.33 -34.62 -37.69
C LYS A 176 7.31 -34.22 -36.58
N GLY A 177 7.12 -34.89 -35.42
CA GLY A 177 8.17 -35.70 -34.78
C GLY A 177 8.76 -35.17 -33.46
N PRO A 178 9.28 -36.06 -32.58
CA PRO A 178 9.08 -35.98 -31.13
C PRO A 178 10.38 -35.83 -30.30
N GLN A 179 10.28 -35.31 -29.07
CA GLN A 179 10.88 -35.85 -27.82
C GLN A 179 11.02 -34.79 -26.71
N ASN A 180 10.53 -35.20 -25.53
CA ASN A 180 10.95 -34.87 -24.15
C ASN A 180 11.11 -33.40 -23.72
N ALA A 181 10.23 -32.97 -22.80
CA ALA A 181 10.64 -32.56 -21.45
C ALA A 181 9.40 -32.44 -20.55
N VAL A 182 9.31 -33.36 -19.58
CA VAL A 182 8.53 -33.14 -18.36
C VAL A 182 9.32 -32.12 -17.54
N LEU A 183 8.72 -30.99 -17.14
CA LEU A 183 9.18 -30.29 -15.95
C LEU A 183 8.07 -29.48 -15.27
N LEU A 184 7.97 -29.78 -13.98
CA LEU A 184 7.25 -29.13 -12.89
C LEU A 184 7.44 -27.60 -12.88
N THR A 185 6.35 -26.83 -12.88
CA THR A 185 6.23 -25.56 -12.13
C THR A 185 4.75 -25.26 -11.87
N GLY A 186 4.24 -25.73 -10.74
CA GLY A 186 3.04 -25.15 -10.15
C GLY A 186 3.44 -23.82 -9.51
N GLY A 187 2.86 -22.72 -10.00
CA GLY A 187 2.94 -21.42 -9.34
C GLY A 187 3.93 -20.42 -9.93
N VAL A 188 3.70 -19.95 -11.17
CA VAL A 188 3.82 -18.53 -11.57
C VAL A 188 2.89 -18.33 -12.77
N ILE A 189 1.68 -17.84 -12.54
CA ILE A 189 0.88 -17.24 -13.63
C ILE A 189 0.27 -15.94 -13.10
N THR A 190 1.04 -14.86 -13.21
CA THR A 190 0.54 -13.51 -13.50
C THR A 190 1.67 -12.66 -14.10
N GLY A 191 2.29 -13.17 -15.14
CA GLY A 191 3.19 -12.39 -15.99
C GLY A 191 2.90 -12.72 -17.45
N LEU A 192 2.76 -11.68 -18.30
CA LEU A 192 2.68 -11.72 -19.78
C LEU A 192 1.33 -11.54 -20.50
N VAL A 193 0.19 -11.31 -19.82
CA VAL A 193 -1.00 -10.76 -20.54
C VAL A 193 -0.94 -9.23 -20.67
N SER A 194 -0.06 -8.58 -19.90
CA SER A 194 0.09 -7.12 -19.85
C SER A 194 0.73 -6.51 -21.09
N LEU A 195 1.54 -7.25 -21.87
CA LEU A 195 2.33 -6.67 -22.96
C LEU A 195 1.52 -6.28 -24.21
N ALA A 196 0.40 -6.95 -24.50
CA ALA A 196 -0.44 -6.61 -25.65
C ALA A 196 -1.32 -5.35 -25.43
N LEU A 197 -1.54 -4.94 -24.18
CA LEU A 197 -2.29 -3.73 -23.83
C LEU A 197 -1.43 -2.45 -23.79
N ILE A 198 -0.10 -2.58 -23.83
CA ILE A 198 0.85 -1.49 -23.57
C ILE A 198 0.95 -0.45 -24.69
N LYS A 199 0.48 -0.73 -25.92
CA LYS A 199 0.44 0.30 -26.99
C LYS A 199 -0.76 1.27 -26.89
N SER A 200 -1.59 1.17 -25.86
CA SER A 200 -2.72 2.07 -25.56
C SER A 200 -2.34 3.29 -24.66
N SER A 201 -1.10 3.36 -24.18
CA SER A 201 -0.64 4.18 -23.04
C SER A 201 -0.26 5.66 -23.31
N ALA A 202 -0.96 6.39 -24.18
CA ALA A 202 -0.58 7.79 -24.46
C ALA A 202 -1.07 8.83 -23.42
N LYS A 203 -2.03 8.48 -22.55
CA LYS A 203 -2.55 9.40 -21.54
C LYS A 203 -1.92 9.16 -20.18
N THR A 204 -1.37 10.22 -19.61
CA THR A 204 -0.90 10.28 -18.22
C THR A 204 -1.78 11.23 -17.42
N ILE A 205 -1.72 11.13 -16.10
CA ILE A 205 -2.29 12.09 -15.17
C ILE A 205 -1.22 12.54 -14.18
N LYS A 206 -1.12 13.84 -13.95
CA LYS A 206 -0.17 14.42 -13.01
C LYS A 206 -0.74 14.34 -11.60
N LEU A 207 -0.05 13.65 -10.70
CA LEU A 207 -0.39 13.56 -9.28
C LEU A 207 0.78 14.07 -8.44
N SER A 208 0.48 14.78 -7.36
CA SER A 208 1.47 15.24 -6.39
C SER A 208 1.04 14.81 -5.00
N TYR A 209 2.01 14.41 -4.18
CA TYR A 209 1.79 13.97 -2.81
C TYR A 209 2.63 14.81 -1.86
N GLN A 210 2.01 15.38 -0.82
CA GLN A 210 2.73 16.11 0.22
C GLN A 210 3.46 15.17 1.17
N ARG A 211 2.85 14.01 1.44
CA ARG A 211 3.37 12.94 2.29
C ARG A 211 3.44 11.63 1.53
N SER A 212 4.49 10.83 1.77
CA SER A 212 4.71 9.56 1.05
C SER A 212 4.97 8.41 2.02
N PHE A 213 3.93 7.62 2.31
CA PHE A 213 4.05 6.37 3.08
C PHE A 213 5.05 5.39 2.45
N LEU A 214 4.96 5.23 1.13
CA LEU A 214 5.89 4.37 0.39
C LEU A 214 7.31 4.94 0.45
N GLY A 215 7.46 6.26 0.45
CA GLY A 215 8.73 6.95 0.60
C GLY A 215 9.40 6.68 1.94
N ASP A 216 8.65 6.69 3.04
CA ASP A 216 9.18 6.35 4.37
C ASP A 216 9.75 4.92 4.40
N ILE A 217 9.09 3.98 3.73
CA ILE A 217 9.59 2.60 3.59
C ILE A 217 10.79 2.54 2.65
N TRP A 218 10.76 3.23 1.50
CA TRP A 218 11.82 3.08 0.50
C TRP A 218 13.13 3.78 0.90
N TYR A 219 13.03 5.03 1.36
CA TYR A 219 14.19 5.84 1.71
C TYR A 219 14.68 5.59 3.13
N ALA A 220 13.83 5.05 4.01
CA ALA A 220 14.13 4.83 5.42
C ALA A 220 14.78 6.07 6.09
N PRO A 221 14.12 7.24 6.04
CA PRO A 221 14.69 8.47 6.60
C PRO A 221 14.86 8.36 8.13
N GLN A 222 15.70 9.20 8.72
CA GLN A 222 15.84 9.24 10.19
C GLN A 222 14.54 9.63 10.90
N LYS A 223 13.70 10.43 10.25
CA LYS A 223 12.36 10.80 10.71
C LYS A 223 11.36 10.54 9.59
N PRO A 224 10.27 9.80 9.84
CA PRO A 224 9.24 9.56 8.85
C PRO A 224 8.50 10.85 8.52
N ASN A 225 8.02 10.95 7.28
CA ASN A 225 7.23 12.07 6.80
C ASN A 225 5.72 11.78 6.86
N ALA A 226 5.34 10.53 6.63
CA ALA A 226 3.96 10.07 6.53
C ALA A 226 3.55 9.13 7.67
N LEU A 227 4.40 8.16 8.03
CA LEU A 227 4.10 7.21 9.10
C LEU A 227 4.18 7.87 10.49
N PRO A 228 3.28 7.53 11.43
CA PRO A 228 3.47 7.85 12.83
C PRO A 228 4.81 7.32 13.34
N GLN A 229 5.48 8.10 14.21
CA GLN A 229 6.84 7.80 14.66
C GLN A 229 6.96 6.42 15.32
N PHE A 230 5.99 6.03 16.15
CA PHE A 230 6.02 4.74 16.84
C PHE A 230 5.86 3.57 15.87
N ILE A 231 4.96 3.68 14.87
CA ILE A 231 4.77 2.67 13.82
C ILE A 231 6.05 2.54 13.01
N TYR A 232 6.64 3.67 12.62
CA TYR A 232 7.90 3.69 11.88
C TYR A 232 9.03 2.99 12.64
N LEU A 233 9.20 3.29 13.93
CA LEU A 233 10.20 2.63 14.78
C LEU A 233 9.98 1.12 14.87
N ILE A 234 8.74 0.67 14.99
CA ILE A 234 8.40 -0.76 15.01
C ILE A 234 8.75 -1.41 13.66
N LEU A 235 8.45 -0.74 12.54
CA LEU A 235 8.77 -1.23 11.21
C LEU A 235 10.28 -1.30 10.92
N THR A 236 11.07 -0.35 11.44
CA THR A 236 12.50 -0.25 11.13
C THR A 236 13.41 -0.96 12.12
N THR A 237 12.94 -1.29 13.32
CA THR A 237 13.75 -1.98 14.33
C THR A 237 13.71 -3.49 14.10
N LYS A 238 14.90 -4.11 13.99
CA LYS A 238 15.05 -5.53 13.64
C LYS A 238 14.44 -6.47 14.67
N ASP A 239 14.50 -6.10 15.95
CA ASP A 239 13.95 -6.87 17.08
C ASP A 239 12.46 -7.18 16.98
N PHE A 240 11.69 -6.43 16.19
CA PHE A 240 10.27 -6.70 16.01
C PHE A 240 9.99 -7.76 14.96
N ASN A 241 10.96 -8.10 14.09
CA ASN A 241 10.77 -9.10 13.06
C ASN A 241 10.98 -10.52 13.60
N ILE A 242 9.94 -11.35 13.48
CA ILE A 242 9.83 -12.70 14.07
C ILE A 242 10.56 -13.76 13.22
N LEU A 243 10.90 -13.46 11.95
CA LEU A 243 11.42 -14.48 11.03
C LEU A 243 12.89 -14.85 11.26
N ASP A 244 13.80 -13.87 11.30
CA ASP A 244 15.24 -14.15 11.44
C ASP A 244 16.02 -13.13 12.29
N GLY A 245 15.37 -12.05 12.75
CA GLY A 245 16.02 -10.94 13.46
C GLY A 245 17.12 -10.22 12.67
N LYS A 246 17.37 -10.60 11.41
CA LYS A 246 18.46 -10.11 10.57
C LYS A 246 18.06 -8.84 9.84
N TYR A 247 16.80 -8.77 9.43
CA TYR A 247 16.21 -7.65 8.73
C TYR A 247 15.00 -7.11 9.49
N SER A 248 14.71 -5.82 9.35
CA SER A 248 13.47 -5.23 9.86
C SER A 248 12.29 -5.52 8.92
N THR A 249 11.07 -5.33 9.39
CA THR A 249 9.86 -5.45 8.56
C THR A 249 9.92 -4.50 7.36
N GLN A 250 10.40 -3.27 7.56
CA GLN A 250 10.64 -2.30 6.50
C GLN A 250 11.62 -2.83 5.44
N GLN A 251 12.74 -3.42 5.87
CA GLN A 251 13.74 -4.00 4.95
C GLN A 251 13.15 -5.16 4.14
N ASN A 252 12.34 -6.00 4.78
CA ASN A 252 11.66 -7.11 4.12
C ASN A 252 10.62 -6.63 3.09
N ILE A 253 9.83 -5.60 3.42
CA ILE A 253 8.88 -4.99 2.48
C ILE A 253 9.63 -4.40 1.28
N LYS A 254 10.68 -3.61 1.53
CA LYS A 254 11.49 -3.00 0.46
C LYS A 254 12.10 -4.06 -0.46
N SER A 255 12.67 -5.13 0.11
CA SER A 255 13.24 -6.24 -0.64
C SER A 255 12.18 -6.93 -1.51
N ARG A 256 10.99 -7.21 -0.96
CA ARG A 256 9.87 -7.79 -1.71
C ARG A 256 9.44 -6.89 -2.87
N TRP A 257 9.33 -5.58 -2.67
CA TRP A 257 9.02 -4.65 -3.75
C TRP A 257 10.06 -4.66 -4.85
N GLN A 258 11.35 -4.67 -4.47
CA GLN A 258 12.43 -4.73 -5.45
C GLN A 258 12.40 -6.01 -6.29
N ILE A 259 12.16 -7.16 -5.66
CA ILE A 259 12.21 -8.46 -6.34
C ILE A 259 10.93 -8.74 -7.13
N ALA A 260 9.76 -8.49 -6.54
CA ALA A 260 8.48 -8.95 -7.09
C ALA A 260 7.73 -7.89 -7.92
N GLU A 261 7.89 -6.60 -7.60
CA GLU A 261 7.08 -5.53 -8.19
C GLU A 261 7.87 -4.66 -9.18
N LEU A 262 9.13 -4.33 -8.84
CA LEU A 262 9.95 -3.38 -9.58
C LEU A 262 10.94 -4.05 -10.54
N GLY A 263 11.45 -5.22 -10.17
CA GLY A 263 12.52 -5.91 -10.91
C GLY A 263 13.91 -5.31 -10.67
N ALA A 264 14.95 -5.98 -11.19
CA ALA A 264 16.35 -5.61 -11.00
C ALA A 264 16.74 -4.27 -11.68
N ASP A 265 16.11 -3.95 -12.82
CA ASP A 265 16.44 -2.79 -13.67
C ASP A 265 15.42 -1.65 -13.53
N VAL A 266 14.89 -1.45 -12.32
CA VAL A 266 13.93 -0.38 -12.07
C VAL A 266 14.51 0.99 -12.41
N LYS A 267 13.77 1.78 -13.18
CA LYS A 267 14.21 3.11 -13.63
C LYS A 267 14.05 4.14 -12.51
N ASP A 268 14.95 5.11 -12.44
CA ASP A 268 14.86 6.25 -11.50
C ASP A 268 13.53 7.00 -11.58
N LYS A 269 12.95 7.09 -12.77
CA LYS A 269 11.62 7.66 -12.97
C LYS A 269 10.55 6.90 -12.17
N THR A 270 10.57 5.56 -12.20
CA THR A 270 9.62 4.73 -11.46
C THR A 270 9.83 4.90 -9.95
N ILE A 271 11.09 4.92 -9.49
CA ILE A 271 11.41 5.19 -8.07
C ILE A 271 10.86 6.56 -7.63
N THR A 272 11.09 7.59 -8.44
CA THR A 272 10.61 8.95 -8.16
C THR A 272 9.09 9.02 -8.12
N LEU A 273 8.40 8.37 -9.07
CA LEU A 273 6.94 8.32 -9.11
C LEU A 273 6.34 7.56 -7.91
N MET A 274 6.90 6.40 -7.57
CA MET A 274 6.34 5.56 -6.49
C MET A 274 6.63 6.12 -5.11
N PHE A 275 7.85 6.58 -4.87
CA PHE A 275 8.37 6.87 -3.53
C PHE A 275 8.57 8.37 -3.26
N GLY A 276 8.72 9.20 -4.30
CA GLY A 276 8.91 10.64 -4.19
C GLY A 276 7.61 11.44 -4.10
N LYS A 277 7.62 12.67 -4.62
CA LYS A 277 6.49 13.61 -4.55
C LYS A 277 5.42 13.40 -5.63
N GLY A 278 5.53 12.36 -6.45
CA GLY A 278 4.65 12.10 -7.58
C GLY A 278 5.19 12.60 -8.92
N GLY A 279 4.32 12.78 -9.90
CA GLY A 279 4.64 13.09 -11.29
C GLY A 279 3.54 12.62 -12.25
N ASP A 280 3.90 12.32 -13.49
CA ASP A 280 2.97 11.85 -14.51
C ASP A 280 2.81 10.33 -14.46
N PHE A 281 1.65 9.87 -14.01
CA PHE A 281 1.31 8.46 -13.90
C PHE A 281 0.52 7.97 -15.10
N ASN A 282 0.91 6.81 -15.64
CA ASN A 282 0.06 6.01 -16.51
C ASN A 282 -0.71 4.93 -15.70
N THR A 283 -1.61 4.20 -16.34
CA THR A 283 -2.40 3.13 -15.69
C THR A 283 -1.54 2.04 -15.02
N GLY A 284 -0.42 1.66 -15.63
CA GLY A 284 0.52 0.71 -15.05
C GLY A 284 1.17 1.25 -13.77
N ASP A 285 1.60 2.51 -13.79
CA ASP A 285 2.18 3.17 -12.60
C ASP A 285 1.16 3.24 -11.45
N LEU A 286 -0.10 3.56 -11.75
CA LEU A 286 -1.19 3.61 -10.74
C LEU A 286 -1.46 2.22 -10.15
N ASN A 287 -1.49 1.18 -10.97
CA ASN A 287 -1.69 -0.20 -10.50
C ASN A 287 -0.53 -0.69 -9.63
N LEU A 288 0.71 -0.35 -10.01
CA LEU A 288 1.89 -0.61 -9.20
C LEU A 288 1.77 0.10 -7.83
N LYS A 289 1.43 1.39 -7.81
CA LYS A 289 1.25 2.14 -6.56
C LYS A 289 0.19 1.51 -5.65
N ILE A 290 -0.94 1.04 -6.20
CA ILE A 290 -1.98 0.30 -5.45
C ILE A 290 -1.40 -0.96 -4.81
N ALA A 291 -0.62 -1.75 -5.56
CA ALA A 291 -0.01 -2.97 -5.04
C ALA A 291 0.95 -2.68 -3.88
N LEU A 292 1.79 -1.65 -4.01
CA LEU A 292 2.73 -1.25 -2.95
C LEU A 292 2.00 -0.78 -1.69
N LEU A 293 0.96 0.06 -1.84
CA LEU A 293 0.15 0.55 -0.72
C LEU A 293 -0.58 -0.60 0.01
N ASN A 294 -1.18 -1.54 -0.73
CA ASN A 294 -1.86 -2.71 -0.16
C ASN A 294 -0.92 -3.56 0.69
N GLN A 295 0.32 -3.76 0.22
CA GLN A 295 1.31 -4.55 0.97
C GLN A 295 1.73 -3.85 2.27
N LEU A 296 1.83 -2.52 2.27
CA LEU A 296 2.15 -1.75 3.47
C LEU A 296 0.97 -1.77 4.46
N GLU A 297 -0.28 -1.62 3.98
CA GLU A 297 -1.48 -1.72 4.80
C GLU A 297 -1.56 -3.07 5.51
N ALA A 298 -1.38 -4.17 4.77
CA ALA A 298 -1.40 -5.53 5.32
C ALA A 298 -0.32 -5.73 6.39
N ALA A 299 0.87 -5.17 6.18
CA ALA A 299 1.95 -5.23 7.18
C ALA A 299 1.59 -4.46 8.46
N ILE A 300 0.97 -3.29 8.35
CA ILE A 300 0.54 -2.50 9.51
C ILE A 300 -0.57 -3.20 10.29
N LYS A 301 -1.57 -3.80 9.61
CA LYS A 301 -2.63 -4.59 10.25
C LYS A 301 -2.09 -5.80 11.02
N LEU A 302 -1.09 -6.49 10.44
CA LEU A 302 -0.45 -7.61 11.13
C LEU A 302 0.33 -7.14 12.35
N LEU A 303 1.07 -6.03 12.22
CA LEU A 303 1.77 -5.42 13.35
C LEU A 303 0.82 -4.97 14.45
N ASP A 304 -0.36 -4.41 14.12
CA ASP A 304 -1.35 -4.01 15.12
C ASP A 304 -1.79 -5.20 15.97
N THR A 305 -2.05 -6.35 15.34
CA THR A 305 -2.39 -7.59 16.06
C THR A 305 -1.28 -8.00 17.04
N ASP A 306 -0.02 -8.02 16.58
CA ASP A 306 1.13 -8.39 17.40
C ASP A 306 1.38 -7.40 18.54
N VAL A 307 1.27 -6.10 18.25
CA VAL A 307 1.45 -5.01 19.21
C VAL A 307 0.38 -5.10 20.29
N ASN A 308 -0.90 -5.21 19.93
CA ASN A 308 -1.98 -5.30 20.90
C ASN A 308 -1.86 -6.53 21.79
N SER A 309 -1.46 -7.68 21.22
CA SER A 309 -1.20 -8.89 21.98
C SER A 309 -0.11 -8.68 23.03
N ALA A 310 1.04 -8.12 22.62
CA ALA A 310 2.18 -7.89 23.51
C ALA A 310 1.89 -6.83 24.58
N LEU A 311 1.24 -5.72 24.22
CA LEU A 311 0.86 -4.68 25.17
C LEU A 311 -0.15 -5.20 26.22
N THR A 312 -1.13 -6.00 25.77
CA THR A 312 -2.11 -6.62 26.66
C THR A 312 -1.45 -7.63 27.60
N HIS A 313 -0.53 -8.45 27.10
CA HIS A 313 0.28 -9.33 27.94
C HIS A 313 1.03 -8.54 29.01
N MET A 314 1.68 -7.44 28.64
CA MET A 314 2.40 -6.59 29.60
C MET A 314 1.48 -5.97 30.67
N ASN A 315 0.24 -5.61 30.32
CA ASN A 315 -0.73 -5.02 31.25
C ASN A 315 -1.33 -6.06 32.24
N ASN A 316 -1.42 -7.32 31.82
CA ASN A 316 -2.08 -8.39 32.57
C ASN A 316 -1.22 -9.04 33.66
N PHE A 317 -0.25 -8.32 34.23
CA PHE A 317 0.55 -8.86 35.32
C PHE A 317 -0.33 -9.08 36.57
N ARG A 318 -0.29 -10.31 37.11
CA ARG A 318 -0.84 -10.62 38.43
C ARG A 318 0.31 -10.68 39.43
N PRO A 319 0.14 -10.13 40.65
CA PRO A 319 1.04 -10.48 41.74
C PRO A 319 0.96 -12.00 41.94
N GLU A 320 2.11 -12.68 41.97
CA GLU A 320 2.10 -14.09 42.38
C GLU A 320 1.62 -14.17 43.83
N PRO A 321 0.67 -15.06 44.15
CA PRO A 321 0.32 -15.30 45.53
C PRO A 321 1.57 -15.83 46.25
N LYS A 322 1.95 -15.17 47.35
CA LYS A 322 2.96 -15.69 48.28
C LYS A 322 2.45 -16.94 48.99
#